data_AF-A0AA47HZZ6-F1
#
_entry.id   AF-A0AA47HZZ6-F1
#
_cell.length_a   1.000
_cell.length_b   1.000
_cell.length_c   1.000
_cell.angle_alpha   90.00
_cell.angle_beta   90.00
_cell.angle_gamma   90.00
#
_symmetry.space_group_name_H-M   'P 1'
#
loop_
_entity.id
_entity.type
_entity.pdbx_description
1 polymer ?
#
loop_
_entity_poly.entity_id
_entity_poly.type
_entity_poly.pdbx_seq_one_letter_code
_entity_poly.pdbx_strand_id
1 'polypeptide(L)'
;MARSTMEVAFLGTQRFDGEAGQKYIKVFYGDEPDGKTEHGLSIIGMAAADEVADEIFAAGAKFEPLQLVRIHFEIARGGQNKGKNLALQLEAVQTRAAAETPRTPAQPQAKAGDPAKAN
;
A
#
# COMPACT_ATOMS: atom_id res chain seq x y z
N MET A 1 4.64 -12.22 -20.59
CA MET A 1 3.86 -12.76 -19.44
C MET A 1 2.62 -11.88 -19.23
N ALA A 2 1.55 -12.38 -18.61
CA ALA A 2 0.38 -11.53 -18.31
C ALA A 2 0.69 -10.70 -17.06
N ARG A 3 0.50 -9.39 -17.14
CA ARG A 3 0.64 -8.46 -16.02
C ARG A 3 -0.73 -8.05 -15.52
N SER A 4 -0.89 -7.95 -14.22
CA SER A 4 -2.15 -7.60 -13.56
C SER A 4 -1.87 -6.77 -12.32
N THR A 5 -2.91 -6.13 -11.81
CA THR A 5 -2.84 -5.26 -10.62
C THR A 5 -3.99 -5.59 -9.67
N MET A 6 -3.73 -5.50 -8.38
CA MET A 6 -4.75 -5.60 -7.33
C MET A 6 -4.51 -4.55 -6.24
N GLU A 7 -5.56 -4.12 -5.55
CA GLU A 7 -5.47 -3.25 -4.37
C GLU A 7 -5.91 -4.06 -3.14
N VAL A 8 -5.05 -4.16 -2.14
CA VAL A 8 -5.20 -5.08 -1.00
C VAL A 8 -4.61 -4.47 0.26
N ALA A 9 -5.03 -4.97 1.43
CA ALA A 9 -4.45 -4.57 2.70
C ALA A 9 -3.03 -5.16 2.86
N PHE A 10 -2.01 -4.30 3.04
CA PHE A 10 -0.63 -4.74 3.24
C PHE A 10 -0.43 -5.30 4.65
N LEU A 11 0.22 -6.46 4.77
CA LEU A 11 0.50 -7.07 6.09
C LEU A 11 1.99 -7.16 6.39
N GLY A 12 2.84 -7.21 5.36
CA GLY A 12 4.29 -7.21 5.55
C GLY A 12 5.05 -7.78 4.37
N THR A 13 6.37 -7.65 4.43
CA THR A 13 7.29 -8.39 3.57
C THR A 13 8.25 -9.18 4.45
N GLN A 14 8.61 -10.38 4.01
CA GLN A 14 9.56 -11.23 4.73
C GLN A 14 10.61 -11.77 3.78
N ARG A 15 11.86 -11.70 4.22
CA ARG A 15 13.00 -12.36 3.58
C ARG A 15 13.16 -13.77 4.11
N PHE A 16 13.31 -14.71 3.19
CA PHE A 16 13.69 -16.08 3.45
C PHE A 16 15.05 -16.34 2.80
N ASP A 17 15.99 -16.81 3.61
CA ASP A 17 17.26 -17.32 3.11
C ASP A 17 17.09 -18.83 2.91
N GLY A 18 16.97 -19.24 1.64
CA GLY A 18 16.86 -20.62 1.22
C GLY A 18 18.21 -21.34 1.18
N GLU A 19 18.17 -22.63 0.85
CA GLU A 19 19.37 -23.44 0.69
C GLU A 19 20.25 -22.92 -0.47
N ALA A 20 21.57 -23.08 -0.32
CA ALA A 20 22.58 -22.58 -1.27
C ALA A 20 22.58 -21.06 -1.51
N GLY A 21 22.08 -20.26 -0.54
CA GLY A 21 22.15 -18.80 -0.59
C GLY A 21 21.10 -18.13 -1.47
N GLN A 22 20.09 -18.89 -1.94
CA GLN A 22 18.95 -18.31 -2.65
C GLN A 22 18.11 -17.47 -1.70
N LYS A 23 17.75 -16.26 -2.11
CA LYS A 23 16.97 -15.31 -1.31
C LYS A 23 15.58 -15.19 -1.92
N TYR A 24 14.56 -15.44 -1.12
CA TYR A 24 13.18 -15.32 -1.54
C TYR A 24 12.47 -14.27 -0.69
N ILE A 25 11.77 -13.36 -1.34
CA ILE A 25 10.90 -12.39 -0.65
C ILE A 25 9.46 -12.83 -0.83
N LYS A 26 8.69 -12.82 0.27
CA LYS A 26 7.23 -12.92 0.20
C LYS A 26 6.58 -11.61 0.64
N VAL A 27 5.55 -11.22 -0.09
CA VAL A 27 4.60 -10.17 0.27
C VAL A 27 3.39 -10.84 0.91
N PHE A 28 2.99 -10.38 2.09
CA PHE A 28 1.77 -10.80 2.77
C PHE A 28 0.73 -9.71 2.63
N TYR A 29 -0.46 -10.08 2.19
CA TYR A 29 -1.60 -9.17 2.09
C TYR A 29 -2.89 -9.86 2.57
N GLY A 30 -3.81 -9.03 3.04
CA GLY A 30 -5.13 -9.44 3.46
C GLY A 30 -6.11 -9.44 2.30
N ASP A 31 -6.90 -10.49 2.20
CA ASP A 31 -8.15 -10.49 1.42
C ASP A 31 -9.32 -10.03 2.28
N GLU A 32 -10.25 -9.29 1.70
CA GLU A 32 -11.44 -8.84 2.42
C GLU A 32 -12.35 -10.04 2.75
N PRO A 33 -13.03 -10.02 3.92
CA PRO A 33 -13.98 -11.07 4.26
C PRO A 33 -15.14 -11.07 3.25
N ASP A 34 -15.24 -12.15 2.47
CA ASP A 34 -16.23 -12.30 1.39
C ASP A 34 -17.65 -12.63 1.88
N GLY A 35 -17.86 -12.61 3.20
CA GLY A 35 -19.12 -12.95 3.87
C GLY A 35 -19.52 -14.42 3.75
N LYS A 36 -18.67 -15.27 3.17
CA LYS A 36 -18.88 -16.72 3.01
C LYS A 36 -17.86 -17.54 3.79
N THR A 37 -16.67 -16.99 4.00
CA THR A 37 -15.62 -17.54 4.86
C THR A 37 -15.45 -16.65 6.10
N GLU A 38 -15.46 -17.25 7.30
CA GLU A 38 -15.34 -16.53 8.59
C GLU A 38 -13.91 -16.06 8.92
N HIS A 39 -13.04 -15.93 7.91
CA HIS A 39 -11.71 -15.39 8.13
C HIS A 39 -11.79 -13.86 8.10
N GLY A 40 -11.71 -13.22 9.26
CA GLY A 40 -11.68 -11.75 9.38
C GLY A 40 -10.54 -11.08 8.59
N LEU A 41 -9.52 -11.86 8.17
CA LEU A 41 -8.46 -11.50 7.25
C LEU A 41 -7.80 -12.79 6.73
N SER A 42 -7.87 -13.08 5.42
CA SER A 42 -7.10 -14.19 4.85
C SER A 42 -5.71 -13.70 4.46
N ILE A 43 -4.65 -14.31 5.02
CA ILE A 43 -3.26 -13.95 4.72
C ILE A 43 -2.79 -14.72 3.50
N ILE A 44 -2.52 -14.01 2.40
CA ILE A 44 -1.98 -14.61 1.18
C ILE A 44 -0.50 -14.22 1.04
N GLY A 45 0.37 -15.21 0.84
CA GLY A 45 1.78 -15.00 0.56
C GLY A 45 2.07 -15.04 -0.95
N MET A 46 2.63 -13.95 -1.49
CA MET A 46 3.06 -13.85 -2.88
C MET A 46 4.58 -13.74 -2.97
N ALA A 47 5.22 -14.55 -3.82
CA ALA A 47 6.66 -14.41 -4.06
C ALA A 47 6.94 -13.13 -4.86
N ALA A 48 8.04 -12.45 -4.57
CA ALA A 48 8.57 -11.41 -5.46
C ALA A 48 9.30 -12.07 -6.64
N ALA A 49 9.31 -11.40 -7.79
CA ALA A 49 10.19 -11.78 -8.89
C ALA A 49 11.66 -11.54 -8.49
N ASP A 50 12.54 -12.46 -8.85
CA ASP A 50 13.93 -12.49 -8.38
C ASP A 50 14.69 -11.20 -8.74
N GLU A 51 14.39 -10.61 -9.91
CA GLU A 51 15.07 -9.42 -10.42
C GLU A 51 14.78 -8.15 -9.61
N VAL A 52 13.65 -8.13 -8.88
CA VAL A 52 13.17 -6.96 -8.11
C VAL A 52 12.92 -7.28 -6.64
N ALA A 53 13.36 -8.45 -6.16
CA ALA A 53 13.04 -8.95 -4.83
C ALA A 53 13.51 -8.00 -3.70
N ASP A 54 14.76 -7.53 -3.76
CA ASP A 54 15.30 -6.60 -2.75
C ASP A 54 14.57 -5.23 -2.79
N GLU A 55 14.14 -4.77 -3.97
CA GLU A 55 13.36 -3.53 -4.12
C GLU A 55 11.96 -3.65 -3.48
N ILE A 56 11.29 -4.79 -3.68
CA ILE A 56 10.01 -5.10 -3.05
C ILE A 56 10.13 -5.15 -1.53
N PHE A 57 11.20 -5.77 -1.01
CA PHE A 57 11.44 -5.81 0.44
C PHE A 57 11.68 -4.41 1.01
N ALA A 58 12.51 -3.60 0.34
CA ALA A 58 12.76 -2.22 0.75
C ALA A 58 11.52 -1.32 0.64
N ALA A 59 10.65 -1.55 -0.34
CA ALA A 59 9.37 -0.85 -0.46
C ALA A 59 8.43 -1.23 0.69
N GLY A 60 8.36 -2.52 1.05
CA GLY A 60 7.53 -3.03 2.14
C GLY A 60 7.82 -2.36 3.49
N ALA A 61 9.07 -1.99 3.76
CA ALA A 61 9.46 -1.30 4.99
C ALA A 61 8.91 0.13 5.12
N LYS A 62 8.31 0.69 4.05
CA LYS A 62 7.73 2.04 4.02
C LYS A 62 6.22 2.06 4.23
N PHE A 63 5.58 0.90 4.35
CA PHE A 63 4.14 0.79 4.52
C PHE A 63 3.79 0.37 5.94
N GLU A 64 2.72 0.96 6.46
CA GLU A 64 2.15 0.54 7.74
C GLU A 64 1.33 -0.74 7.57
N PRO A 65 1.26 -1.62 8.59
CA PRO A 65 0.31 -2.73 8.58
C PRO A 65 -1.12 -2.25 8.30
N LEU A 66 -1.84 -3.01 7.48
CA LEU A 66 -3.19 -2.72 6.97
C LEU A 66 -3.30 -1.51 6.03
N GLN A 67 -2.18 -0.87 5.66
CA GLN A 67 -2.21 0.17 4.63
C GLN A 67 -2.68 -0.41 3.29
N LEU A 68 -3.58 0.29 2.61
CA LEU A 68 -4.01 -0.10 1.27
C LEU A 68 -2.87 0.11 0.27
N VAL A 69 -2.45 -0.98 -0.39
CA VAL A 69 -1.39 -0.97 -1.38
C VAL A 69 -1.87 -1.55 -2.71
N ARG A 70 -1.32 -1.03 -3.81
CA ARG A 70 -1.47 -1.58 -5.14
C ARG A 70 -0.27 -2.47 -5.44
N ILE A 71 -0.55 -3.73 -5.76
CA ILE A 71 0.45 -4.71 -6.15
C ILE A 71 0.38 -4.89 -7.66
N HIS A 72 1.49 -4.63 -8.35
CA HIS A 72 1.67 -5.02 -9.75
C HIS A 72 2.35 -6.38 -9.76
N PHE A 73 1.78 -7.34 -10.47
CA PHE A 73 2.30 -8.71 -10.51
C PHE A 73 2.21 -9.29 -11.91
N GLU A 74 2.98 -10.36 -12.13
CA GLU A 74 2.87 -11.19 -13.32
C GLU A 74 2.47 -12.62 -12.99
N ILE A 75 1.86 -13.28 -13.97
CA ILE A 75 1.48 -14.68 -13.87
C ILE A 75 2.54 -15.51 -14.61
N ALA A 76 3.31 -16.29 -13.87
CA ALA A 76 4.31 -17.18 -14.43
C ALA A 76 3.66 -18.27 -15.30
N ARG A 77 4.19 -18.48 -16.51
CA ARG A 77 3.55 -19.36 -17.52
C ARG A 77 4.24 -20.72 -17.70
N GLY A 78 5.36 -20.99 -17.01
CA GLY A 78 6.16 -22.21 -17.19
C GLY A 78 6.80 -22.75 -15.91
N GLY A 79 7.27 -24.00 -15.98
CA GLY A 79 7.94 -24.69 -14.86
C GLY A 79 7.01 -24.99 -13.66
N GLN A 80 7.61 -25.26 -12.50
CA GLN A 80 6.86 -25.49 -11.25
C GLN A 80 6.14 -24.25 -10.70
N ASN A 81 6.33 -23.09 -11.32
CA ASN A 81 5.70 -21.83 -10.94
C ASN A 81 4.53 -21.46 -11.86
N LYS A 82 4.08 -22.34 -12.76
CA LYS A 82 2.96 -22.08 -13.66
C LYS A 82 1.70 -21.69 -12.88
N GLY A 83 1.15 -20.51 -13.17
CA GLY A 83 -0.05 -19.97 -12.54
C GLY A 83 0.20 -19.23 -11.23
N LYS A 84 1.45 -19.13 -10.73
CA LYS A 84 1.78 -18.32 -9.56
C LYS A 84 1.86 -16.85 -9.93
N ASN A 85 1.35 -16.00 -9.04
CA ASN A 85 1.53 -14.56 -9.10
C ASN A 85 2.91 -14.20 -8.53
N LEU A 86 3.68 -13.40 -9.27
CA LEU A 86 4.97 -12.87 -8.85
C LEU A 86 4.87 -11.36 -8.72
N ALA A 87 5.12 -10.83 -7.52
CA ALA A 87 5.08 -9.40 -7.27
C ALA A 87 6.24 -8.71 -8.01
N LEU A 88 5.91 -7.64 -8.74
CA LEU A 88 6.83 -6.82 -9.51
C LEU A 88 7.01 -5.42 -8.92
N GLN A 89 5.95 -4.87 -8.32
CA GLN A 89 5.99 -3.54 -7.72
C GLN A 89 4.93 -3.39 -6.61
N LEU A 90 5.24 -2.59 -5.59
CA LEU A 90 4.31 -2.17 -4.55
C LEU A 90 4.18 -0.64 -4.53
N GLU A 91 2.95 -0.15 -4.50
CA GLU A 91 2.65 1.29 -4.40
C GLU A 91 1.62 1.54 -3.29
N ALA A 92 1.76 2.63 -2.54
CA ALA A 92 0.69 3.08 -1.66
C ALA A 92 -0.51 3.58 -2.48
N VAL A 93 -1.72 3.15 -2.13
CA VAL A 93 -2.93 3.78 -2.66
C VAL A 93 -3.15 5.05 -1.86
N GLN A 94 -2.90 6.21 -2.47
CA GLN A 94 -3.25 7.49 -1.84
C GLN A 94 -4.77 7.58 -1.74
N THR A 95 -5.33 7.33 -0.56
CA THR A 95 -6.66 7.82 -0.24
C THR A 95 -6.57 9.33 -0.12
N ARG A 96 -7.48 10.03 -0.78
CA ARG A 96 -7.50 11.50 -0.91
C ARG A 96 -7.61 12.27 0.43
N ALA A 97 -7.50 11.60 1.58
CA ALA A 97 -7.75 12.16 2.92
C ALA A 97 -6.50 12.78 3.61
N ALA A 98 -5.32 12.74 3.00
CA ALA A 98 -4.11 13.34 3.60
C ALA A 98 -3.78 14.75 3.06
N ALA A 99 -4.75 15.45 2.48
CA ALA A 99 -4.58 16.82 1.98
C ALA A 99 -5.62 17.79 2.56
N GLU A 100 -5.89 17.70 3.86
CA GLU A 100 -6.54 18.79 4.60
C GLU A 100 -5.62 19.29 5.70
N THR A 101 -4.65 20.13 5.33
CA THR A 101 -4.10 21.11 6.28
C THR A 101 -5.28 21.91 6.86
N PRO A 102 -5.48 21.96 8.19
CA PRO A 102 -6.51 22.79 8.78
C PRO A 102 -6.25 24.25 8.41
N ARG A 103 -7.11 24.84 7.57
CA ARG A 103 -7.10 26.29 7.38
C ARG A 103 -7.60 26.90 8.70
N THR A 104 -6.71 27.59 9.39
CA THR A 104 -7.04 28.40 10.57
C THR A 104 -8.16 29.37 10.17
N PRO A 105 -9.27 29.46 10.94
CA PRO A 105 -10.30 30.45 10.64
C PRO A 105 -9.69 31.85 10.83
N ALA A 106 -9.72 32.66 9.77
CA ALA A 106 -9.35 34.07 9.86
C ALA A 106 -10.29 34.77 10.86
N GLN A 107 -9.72 35.37 11.90
CA GLN A 107 -10.44 36.23 12.85
C GLN A 107 -11.13 37.38 12.11
N PRO A 108 -12.38 37.75 12.47
CA PRO A 108 -13.02 38.94 11.95
C PRO A 108 -12.25 40.19 12.42
N GLN A 109 -11.68 40.92 11.47
CA GLN A 109 -11.04 42.21 11.70
C GLN A 109 -12.11 43.21 12.16
N ALA A 110 -11.91 43.78 13.35
CA ALA A 110 -12.81 44.75 13.97
C ALA A 110 -13.03 45.98 13.07
N LYS A 111 -14.29 46.41 12.98
CA LYS A 111 -14.69 47.68 12.34
C LYS A 111 -13.98 48.85 13.00
N ALA A 112 -13.27 49.64 12.21
CA ALA A 112 -12.86 50.99 12.60
C ALA A 112 -14.13 51.85 12.74
N GLY A 113 -14.29 52.46 13.92
CA GLY A 113 -15.42 53.32 14.24
C GLY A 113 -15.36 54.67 13.53
N ASP A 114 -16.53 55.15 13.11
CA ASP A 114 -16.76 56.55 12.79
C ASP A 114 -16.60 57.42 14.04
N PRO A 115 -15.84 58.53 14.00
CA PRO A 115 -16.04 59.62 14.93
C PRO A 115 -17.12 60.56 14.39
N ALA A 116 -18.22 60.66 15.11
CA ALA A 116 -19.24 61.67 14.90
C ALA A 116 -18.75 63.08 15.32
N LYS A 117 -19.08 64.07 14.46
CA LYS A 117 -19.36 65.51 14.70
C LYS A 117 -18.49 66.34 15.67
N ALA A 118 -18.02 67.50 15.19
CA ALA A 118 -18.11 68.76 15.93
C ALA A 118 -17.98 70.00 15.01
N ASN A 119 -18.98 70.89 15.11
CA ASN A 119 -19.12 72.30 14.71
C ASN A 119 -18.93 72.75 13.24
#